data_AF-I2N0V7-F1
#
_entry.id   AF-I2N0V7-F1
#
_cell.length_a   1.000
_cell.length_b   1.000
_cell.length_c   1.000
_cell.angle_alpha   90.00
_cell.angle_beta   90.00
_cell.angle_gamma   90.00
#
_symmetry.space_group_name_H-M   'P 1'
#
loop_
_entity.id
_entity.type
_entity.pdbx_description
1 polymer ?
#
loop_
_entity_poly.entity_id
_entity_poly.type
_entity_poly.pdbx_seq_one_letter_code
_entity_poly.pdbx_strand_id
1 'polypeptide(L)'
;MKSIDVPLMAVTAMPFGGEPSAAELDAIEREMPLIVAEIDLLDAQITVLDRTPSELDERRLRRAAARALAARTALANRPFLGLSGGAA
;
A
#
# COMPACT_ATOMS: atom_id res chain seq x y z
N MET A 1 18.52 19.15 18.07
CA MET A 1 17.83 18.14 17.23
C MET A 1 17.99 16.80 17.90
N LYS A 2 16.90 16.11 18.24
CA LYS A 2 16.98 14.74 18.79
C LYS A 2 16.93 13.78 17.60
N SER A 3 18.02 13.07 17.33
CA SER A 3 18.00 11.93 16.41
C SER A 3 17.11 10.85 17.00
N ILE A 4 16.11 10.41 16.24
CA ILE A 4 15.34 9.22 16.59
C ILE A 4 16.16 8.04 16.09
N ASP A 5 17.14 7.62 16.88
CA ASP A 5 17.93 6.43 16.61
C ASP A 5 17.14 5.20 17.05
N VAL A 6 16.20 4.75 16.20
CA VAL A 6 15.56 3.45 16.42
C VAL A 6 16.58 2.37 16.10
N PRO A 7 16.98 1.51 17.05
CA PRO A 7 17.93 0.45 16.76
C PRO A 7 17.30 -0.50 15.74
N LEU A 8 17.93 -0.61 14.57
CA LEU A 8 17.46 -1.46 13.47
C LEU A 8 17.12 -2.88 13.94
N MET A 9 17.87 -3.40 14.92
CA MET A 9 17.65 -4.71 15.56
C MET A 9 16.24 -4.90 16.14
N ALA A 10 15.58 -3.83 16.62
CA ALA A 10 14.20 -3.90 17.08
C ALA A 10 13.20 -4.00 15.92
N VAL A 11 13.54 -3.47 14.75
CA VAL A 11 12.74 -3.57 13.50
C VAL A 11 12.99 -4.91 12.78
N THR A 12 14.18 -5.50 12.93
CA THR A 12 14.57 -6.75 12.25
C THR A 12 14.38 -8.03 13.06
N ALA A 13 13.79 -7.97 14.26
CA ALA A 13 13.61 -9.12 15.15
C ALA A 13 12.47 -10.08 14.74
N MET A 14 12.07 -10.12 13.47
CA MET A 14 11.31 -11.26 12.97
C MET A 14 12.29 -12.35 12.54
N PRO A 15 12.14 -13.61 13.02
CA PRO A 15 12.93 -14.70 12.48
C PRO A 15 12.61 -14.80 10.98
N PHE A 16 13.60 -14.50 10.15
CA PHE A 16 13.45 -14.56 8.70
C PHE A 16 13.27 -16.04 8.31
N GLY A 17 12.03 -16.45 8.04
CA GLY A 17 11.63 -17.83 7.80
C GLY A 17 12.08 -18.43 6.46
N GLY A 18 13.15 -17.89 5.86
CA GLY A 18 13.56 -18.16 4.48
C GLY A 18 13.11 -17.08 3.50
N GLU A 19 13.36 -17.30 2.20
CA GLU A 19 12.87 -16.43 1.13
C GLU A 19 11.36 -16.63 0.93
N PRO A 20 10.60 -15.59 0.51
CA PRO A 20 9.20 -15.72 0.18
C PRO A 20 8.97 -16.74 -0.95
N SER A 21 7.93 -17.56 -0.82
CA SER A 21 7.47 -18.47 -1.86
C SER A 21 6.93 -17.70 -3.07
N ALA A 22 6.86 -18.36 -4.23
CA ALA A 22 6.29 -17.74 -5.43
C ALA A 22 4.82 -17.30 -5.25
N ALA A 23 4.03 -18.02 -4.42
CA ALA A 23 2.64 -17.66 -4.14
C ALA A 23 2.53 -16.42 -3.24
N GLU A 24 3.46 -16.25 -2.30
CA GLU A 24 3.57 -15.05 -1.47
C GLU A 24 4.04 -13.84 -2.29
N LEU A 25 5.01 -14.03 -3.18
CA LEU A 25 5.43 -12.97 -4.11
C LEU A 25 4.29 -12.57 -5.04
N ASP A 26 3.53 -13.53 -5.58
CA ASP A 26 2.33 -13.22 -6.37
C ASP A 26 1.28 -12.48 -5.53
N ALA A 27 1.09 -12.81 -4.26
CA ALA A 27 0.20 -12.06 -3.37
C ALA A 27 0.60 -10.58 -3.26
N ILE A 28 1.90 -10.30 -3.10
CA ILE A 28 2.42 -8.92 -3.06
C ILE A 28 2.14 -8.21 -4.40
N GLU A 29 2.45 -8.84 -5.53
CA GLU A 29 2.19 -8.26 -6.85
C GLU A 29 0.70 -7.99 -7.09
N ARG A 30 -0.19 -8.80 -6.51
CA ARG A 30 -1.65 -8.56 -6.55
C ARG A 30 -2.06 -7.31 -5.77
N GLU A 31 -1.33 -6.93 -4.72
CA GLU A 31 -1.58 -5.75 -3.89
C GLU A 31 -0.98 -4.46 -4.48
N MET A 32 0.06 -4.57 -5.30
CA MET A 32 0.77 -3.40 -5.87
C MET A 32 -0.13 -2.34 -6.51
N PRO A 33 -1.17 -2.67 -7.30
CA PRO A 33 -2.05 -1.65 -7.87
C PRO A 33 -2.80 -0.81 -6.82
N LEU A 34 -3.15 -1.41 -5.68
CA LEU A 34 -3.76 -0.69 -4.57
C LEU A 34 -2.75 0.24 -3.91
N ILE A 35 -1.57 -0.27 -3.59
CA ILE A 35 -0.50 0.50 -2.94
C ILE A 35 -0.16 1.75 -3.76
N VAL A 36 -0.01 1.61 -5.07
CA VAL A 36 0.26 2.75 -5.97
C VAL A 36 -0.89 3.77 -5.94
N ALA A 37 -2.15 3.31 -5.96
CA ALA A 37 -3.30 4.22 -5.91
C ALA A 37 -3.43 4.95 -4.56
N GLU A 38 -3.02 4.32 -3.45
CA GLU A 38 -2.97 4.94 -2.13
C GLU A 38 -1.82 5.96 -2.02
N ILE A 39 -0.67 5.68 -2.63
CA ILE A 39 0.44 6.65 -2.75
C ILE A 39 0.00 7.86 -3.56
N ASP A 40 -0.64 7.67 -4.72
CA ASP A 40 -1.19 8.78 -5.54
C ASP A 40 -2.16 9.66 -4.74
N LEU A 41 -2.99 9.06 -3.89
CA LEU A 41 -3.90 9.78 -3.00
C LEU A 41 -3.14 10.55 -1.92
N LEU A 42 -2.15 9.92 -1.29
CA LEU A 42 -1.32 10.54 -0.29
C LEU A 42 -0.56 11.74 -0.86
N ASP A 43 0.02 11.62 -2.05
CA ASP A 43 0.72 12.71 -2.74
C ASP A 43 -0.23 13.89 -3.03
N ALA A 44 -1.46 13.60 -3.47
CA ALA A 44 -2.48 14.62 -3.69
C ALA A 44 -2.88 15.32 -2.38
N GLN A 45 -2.96 14.59 -1.26
CA GLN A 45 -3.22 15.16 0.06
C GLN A 45 -2.06 16.03 0.52
N ILE A 46 -0.83 15.54 0.43
CA ILE A 46 0.39 16.27 0.83
C ILE A 46 0.50 17.59 0.08
N THR A 47 0.19 17.61 -1.22
CA THR A 47 0.27 18.81 -2.08
C THR A 47 -0.61 19.98 -1.59
N VAL A 48 -1.64 19.70 -0.79
CA VAL A 48 -2.57 20.73 -0.29
C VAL A 48 -2.47 20.98 1.22
N LEU A 49 -1.61 20.28 1.96
CA LEU A 49 -1.57 20.39 3.43
C LEU A 49 -1.27 21.81 3.92
N ASP A 50 -0.41 22.55 3.22
CA ASP A 50 0.09 23.87 3.66
C ASP A 50 -0.65 25.05 3.02
N ARG A 51 -1.79 24.82 2.34
CA ARG A 51 -2.53 25.87 1.63
C ARG A 51 -4.01 25.56 1.48
N THR A 52 -4.81 26.59 1.21
CA THR A 52 -6.20 26.38 0.78
C THR A 52 -6.22 25.68 -0.59
N PRO A 53 -6.93 24.53 -0.74
CA PRO A 53 -7.05 23.84 -2.02
C PRO A 53 -7.70 24.72 -3.08
N SER A 54 -7.18 24.68 -4.30
CA SER A 54 -7.88 25.21 -5.48
C SER A 54 -8.91 24.20 -6.00
N GLU A 55 -9.84 24.62 -6.85
CA GLU A 55 -10.78 23.71 -7.51
C GLU A 55 -10.09 22.56 -8.26
N LEU A 56 -8.92 22.83 -8.85
CA LEU A 56 -8.13 21.78 -9.52
C LEU A 56 -7.61 20.76 -8.51
N ASP A 57 -7.17 21.20 -7.34
CA ASP A 57 -6.69 20.32 -6.28
C ASP A 57 -7.83 19.44 -5.75
N GLU A 58 -9.01 20.01 -5.53
CA GLU A 58 -10.19 19.24 -5.13
C GLU A 58 -10.57 18.17 -6.15
N ARG A 59 -10.50 18.50 -7.45
CA ARG A 59 -10.73 17.52 -8.53
C ARG A 59 -9.68 16.42 -8.53
N ARG A 60 -8.40 16.77 -8.32
CA ARG A 60 -7.30 15.80 -8.21
C ARG A 60 -7.51 14.87 -7.03
N LEU A 61 -7.82 15.41 -5.86
CA LEU A 61 -8.08 14.65 -4.64
C LEU A 61 -9.25 13.69 -4.81
N ARG A 62 -10.38 14.15 -5.36
CA ARG A 62 -11.53 13.28 -5.66
C ARG A 62 -11.18 12.16 -6.64
N ARG A 63 -10.40 12.47 -7.69
CA ARG A 63 -9.99 11.47 -8.68
C ARG A 63 -9.05 10.44 -8.07
N ALA A 64 -8.10 10.85 -7.23
CA ALA A 64 -7.18 9.94 -6.55
C ALA A 64 -7.93 9.05 -5.55
N ALA A 65 -8.84 9.62 -4.76
CA ALA A 65 -9.69 8.86 -3.84
C ALA A 65 -10.58 7.83 -4.56
N ALA A 66 -11.17 8.21 -5.70
CA ALA A 66 -11.95 7.29 -6.51
C ALA A 66 -11.10 6.13 -7.08
N ARG A 67 -9.85 6.39 -7.49
CA ARG A 67 -8.93 5.34 -7.94
C ARG A 67 -8.54 4.39 -6.81
N ALA A 68 -8.18 4.93 -5.65
CA ALA A 68 -7.85 4.13 -4.47
C ALA A 68 -9.03 3.23 -4.09
N LEU A 69 -10.25 3.77 -4.04
CA LEU A 69 -11.45 2.97 -3.76
C LEU A 69 -11.67 1.88 -4.81
N ALA A 70 -11.54 2.20 -6.10
CA ALA A 70 -11.67 1.22 -7.17
C ALA A 70 -10.63 0.09 -7.04
N ALA A 71 -9.37 0.43 -6.78
CA ALA A 71 -8.30 -0.57 -6.57
C ALA A 71 -8.58 -1.45 -5.35
N ARG A 72 -9.06 -0.87 -4.23
CA ARG A 72 -9.48 -1.64 -3.04
C ARG A 72 -10.59 -2.61 -3.38
N THR A 73 -11.63 -2.16 -4.10
CA THR A 73 -12.73 -3.04 -4.51
C THR A 73 -12.27 -4.14 -5.47
N ALA A 74 -11.34 -3.85 -6.38
CA ALA A 74 -10.80 -4.83 -7.30
C ALA A 74 -9.98 -5.91 -6.57
N LEU A 75 -9.16 -5.51 -5.59
CA LEU A 75 -8.40 -6.43 -4.76
C LEU A 75 -9.33 -7.30 -3.88
N ALA A 76 -10.31 -6.68 -3.22
CA ALA A 76 -11.26 -7.38 -2.36
C ALA A 76 -12.15 -8.39 -3.11
N ASN A 77 -12.53 -8.07 -4.35
CA ASN A 77 -13.36 -8.94 -5.19
C ASN A 77 -12.54 -9.96 -6.01
N ARG A 78 -11.20 -9.97 -5.87
CA ARG A 78 -10.37 -10.88 -6.64
C ARG A 78 -10.53 -12.31 -6.11
N PRO A 79 -10.82 -13.30 -6.97
CA PRO A 79 -10.91 -14.69 -6.53
C PRO A 79 -9.54 -15.14 -6.01
N PHE A 80 -9.55 -15.67 -4.79
CA PHE A 80 -8.35 -16.17 -4.16
C PHE A 80 -8.04 -17.57 -4.68
N LEU A 81 -7.13 -17.67 -5.66
CA LEU A 81 -6.82 -18.93 -6.36
C LEU A 81 -5.73 -19.81 -5.69
N GLY A 82 -5.33 -19.57 -4.44
CA GLY A 82 -4.36 -20.48 -3.81
C GLY A 82 -3.96 -20.18 -2.37
N LEU A 83 -4.60 -20.86 -1.41
CA LEU A 83 -4.11 -21.19 -0.04
C LEU A 83 -4.64 -22.59 0.33
N SER A 84 -4.84 -23.48 -0.65
CA SER A 84 -5.12 -24.89 -0.35
C SER A 84 -3.90 -25.79 -0.50
N GLY A 85 -2.67 -25.25 -0.51
CA GLY A 85 -1.47 -26.04 -0.73
C GLY A 85 -0.33 -25.60 0.18
N GLY A 86 -0.08 -26.38 1.24
CA GLY A 86 1.21 -26.35 1.94
C GLY A 86 1.16 -26.28 3.47
N ALA A 87 0.42 -27.17 4.12
CA ALA A 87 0.71 -27.58 5.50
C ALA A 87 0.45 -29.08 5.62
N ALA A 88 1.46 -29.87 5.28
CA ALA A 88 1.58 -31.30 5.58
C ALA A 88 3.05 -31.58 5.93
#